data_AF-A0A0S2DIW3-F1
#
_entry.id   AF-A0A0S2DIW3-F1
#
_cell.length_a   1.000
_cell.length_b   1.000
_cell.length_c   1.000
_cell.angle_alpha   90.00
_cell.angle_beta   90.00
_cell.angle_gamma   90.00
#
_symmetry.space_group_name_H-M   'P 1'
#
loop_
_entity.id
_entity.type
_entity.pdbx_description
1 polymer ?
#
loop_
_entity_poly.entity_id
_entity_poly.type
_entity_poly.pdbx_seq_one_letter_code
_entity_poly.pdbx_strand_id
1 'polypeptide(L)'
;MTRARLTELQHALEREGWRIDGESGADALFQVERERIVWHLRRGDARERLDFYLFAPLGGPTERLADLSHVDALTSGRRLYFDKIVSAQWREELPAFVAALGSV
;
A
#
# COMPACT_ATOMS: atom_id res chain seq x y z
N MET A 1 -12.30 -9.89 -2.20
CA MET A 1 -10.91 -9.98 -2.70
C MET A 1 -10.21 -8.66 -2.41
N THR A 2 -9.46 -8.56 -1.30
CA THR A 2 -8.70 -7.33 -1.04
C THR A 2 -7.42 -7.49 -0.22
N ARG A 3 -7.41 -8.36 0.79
CA ARG A 3 -6.17 -8.71 1.53
C ARG A 3 -5.06 -9.18 0.56
N ALA A 4 -5.42 -9.97 -0.45
CA ALA A 4 -4.47 -10.46 -1.45
C ALA A 4 -3.63 -9.35 -2.13
N ARG A 5 -4.22 -8.17 -2.42
CA ARG A 5 -3.49 -7.07 -3.09
C ARG A 5 -2.45 -6.44 -2.17
N LEU A 6 -2.84 -6.18 -0.92
CA LEU A 6 -1.95 -5.66 0.10
C LEU A 6 -0.86 -6.69 0.44
N THR A 7 -1.19 -7.98 0.53
CA THR A 7 -0.20 -9.05 0.68
C THR A 7 0.76 -9.14 -0.51
N GLU A 8 0.29 -8.97 -1.75
CA GLU A 8 1.15 -8.93 -2.94
C GLU A 8 2.10 -7.73 -2.93
N LEU A 9 1.61 -6.53 -2.55
CA LEU A 9 2.45 -5.35 -2.38
C LEU A 9 3.46 -5.55 -1.24
N GLN A 10 3.05 -6.12 -0.11
CA GLN A 10 3.93 -6.48 1.00
C GLN A 10 5.06 -7.40 0.53
N HIS A 11 4.72 -8.50 -0.16
CA HIS A 11 5.74 -9.41 -0.68
C HIS A 11 6.67 -8.73 -1.69
N ALA A 12 6.17 -7.82 -2.52
CA ALA A 12 7.01 -7.07 -3.46
C ALA A 12 7.99 -6.13 -2.73
N LEU A 13 7.52 -5.44 -1.67
CA LEU A 13 8.35 -4.60 -0.81
C LEU A 13 9.45 -5.42 -0.11
N GLU A 14 9.09 -6.56 0.48
CA GLU A 14 10.01 -7.46 1.17
C GLU A 14 11.09 -8.01 0.24
N ARG A 15 10.72 -8.35 -1.00
CA ARG A 15 11.67 -8.81 -2.03
C ARG A 15 12.70 -7.75 -2.40
N GLU A 16 12.33 -6.47 -2.33
CA GLU A 16 13.21 -5.32 -2.59
C GLU A 16 13.93 -4.83 -1.31
N GLY A 17 13.84 -5.60 -0.23
CA GLY A 17 14.54 -5.38 1.03
C GLY A 17 13.84 -4.40 1.99
N TRP A 18 12.64 -3.92 1.66
CA TRP A 18 11.85 -3.09 2.56
C TRP A 18 11.21 -3.93 3.66
N ARG A 19 11.20 -3.41 4.88
CA ARG A 19 10.44 -3.96 6.01
C ARG A 19 9.41 -2.95 6.48
N ILE A 20 8.24 -3.43 6.85
CA ILE A 20 7.19 -2.58 7.41
C ILE A 20 7.44 -2.44 8.93
N ASP A 21 7.62 -1.21 9.41
CA ASP A 21 7.73 -0.87 10.83
C ASP A 21 6.35 -0.95 11.51
N GLY A 22 6.33 -1.45 12.74
CA GLY A 22 5.09 -1.63 13.51
C GLY A 22 4.45 -3.02 13.40
N GLU A 23 5.20 -4.06 13.03
CA GLU A 23 4.79 -5.47 13.14
C GLU A 23 4.38 -5.83 14.59
N SER A 24 3.15 -5.53 14.96
CA SER A 24 2.46 -6.07 16.13
C SER A 24 1.23 -6.84 15.64
N GLY A 25 1.49 -7.91 14.89
CA GLY A 25 0.48 -8.81 14.34
C GLY A 25 0.06 -8.48 12.91
N ALA A 26 -0.24 -9.53 12.13
CA ALA A 26 -0.65 -9.44 10.73
C ALA A 26 -1.90 -8.57 10.51
N ASP A 27 -2.75 -8.40 11.53
CA ASP A 27 -3.96 -7.58 11.44
C ASP A 27 -3.67 -6.07 11.47
N ALA A 28 -2.56 -5.62 12.06
CA ALA A 28 -2.17 -4.20 12.09
C ALA A 28 -1.88 -3.66 10.68
N LEU A 29 -1.37 -4.50 9.78
CA LEU A 29 -1.11 -4.16 8.37
C LEU A 29 -2.38 -3.85 7.57
N PHE A 30 -3.54 -4.29 8.06
CA PHE A 30 -4.83 -4.10 7.40
C PHE A 30 -5.78 -3.20 8.21
N GLN A 31 -5.30 -2.62 9.31
CA GLN A 31 -6.11 -1.77 10.16
C GLN A 31 -6.36 -0.44 9.46
N VAL A 32 -7.64 -0.16 9.20
CA VAL A 32 -8.07 1.12 8.63
C VAL A 32 -8.33 2.09 9.77
N GLU A 33 -7.62 3.20 9.79
CA GLU A 33 -7.84 4.31 10.70
C GLU A 33 -8.18 5.56 9.89
N ARG A 34 -9.34 6.17 10.16
CA ARG A 34 -9.78 7.39 9.46
C ARG A 34 -9.73 7.24 7.93
N GLU A 35 -10.29 6.14 7.43
CA GLU A 35 -10.37 5.81 5.98
C GLU A 35 -9.01 5.56 5.31
N ARG A 36 -7.96 5.33 6.11
CA ARG A 36 -6.60 5.09 5.60
C ARG A 36 -5.92 3.93 6.30
N ILE A 37 -5.01 3.28 5.60
CA ILE A 37 -4.01 2.39 6.20
C ILE A 37 -2.67 3.11 6.07
N VAL A 38 -1.84 3.05 7.09
CA VAL A 38 -0.52 3.70 7.08
C VAL A 38 0.54 2.64 7.30
N TRP A 39 1.46 2.51 6.33
CA TRP A 39 2.65 1.68 6.49
C TRP A 39 3.89 2.55 6.57
N HIS A 40 4.70 2.30 7.58
CA HIS A 40 6.04 2.86 7.69
C HIS A 40 7.01 1.82 7.15
N LEU A 41 7.88 2.20 6.22
CA LEU A 41 8.84 1.31 5.59
C LEU A 41 10.27 1.69 5.97
N ARG A 42 11.12 0.68 6.15
CA ARG A 42 12.57 0.83 6.35
C ARG A 42 13.37 -0.09 5.43
N ARG A 43 14.50 0.40 4.94
CA ARG A 43 15.49 -0.39 4.20
C ARG A 43 16.89 0.17 4.45
N GLY A 44 17.66 -0.47 5.33
CA GLY A 44 18.89 0.13 5.87
C GLY A 44 18.56 1.45 6.57
N ASP A 45 19.20 2.54 6.17
CA ASP A 45 18.93 3.89 6.68
C ASP A 45 17.77 4.61 5.94
N ALA A 46 17.29 4.04 4.82
CA ALA A 46 16.18 4.62 4.06
C ALA A 46 14.84 4.41 4.77
N ARG A 47 13.99 5.44 4.75
CA ARG A 47 12.64 5.44 5.31
C ARG A 47 11.63 5.94 4.30
N GLU A 48 10.48 5.28 4.25
CA GLU A 48 9.36 5.68 3.39
C GLU A 48 8.05 5.50 4.16
N ARG A 49 7.01 6.24 3.77
CA ARG A 49 5.67 6.11 4.33
C ARG A 49 4.68 5.92 3.20
N LEU A 50 3.88 4.86 3.30
CA LEU A 50 2.80 4.56 2.39
C LEU A 50 1.45 4.86 3.06
N ASP A 51 0.67 5.76 2.46
CA ASP A 51 -0.70 6.06 2.86
C ASP A 51 -1.67 5.44 1.86
N PHE A 52 -2.43 4.46 2.31
CA PHE A 52 -3.46 3.78 1.52
C PHE A 52 -4.80 4.47 1.74
N TYR A 53 -5.53 4.75 0.67
CA TYR A 53 -6.81 5.46 0.72
C TYR A 53 -7.97 4.56 0.32
N LEU A 54 -9.03 4.61 1.12
CA LEU A 54 -10.26 3.86 0.88
C LEU A 54 -11.41 4.83 0.60
N PHE A 55 -12.23 4.55 -0.43
CA PHE A 55 -13.39 5.38 -0.78
C PHE A 55 -14.63 4.52 -0.99
N ALA A 56 -15.65 4.74 -0.17
CA ALA A 56 -16.95 4.10 -0.39
C ALA A 56 -17.54 4.53 -1.74
N PRO A 57 -18.44 3.74 -2.35
CA PRO A 57 -19.11 4.07 -3.62
C PRO A 57 -19.81 5.44 -3.69
N LEU A 58 -20.04 6.09 -2.55
CA LEU A 58 -20.68 7.40 -2.43
C LEU A 58 -19.80 8.44 -1.71
N GLY A 59 -18.49 8.18 -1.58
CA GLY A 59 -17.54 9.11 -0.95
C GLY A 59 -17.69 9.26 0.57
N GLY A 60 -18.47 8.38 1.20
CA GLY A 60 -18.58 8.30 2.66
C GLY A 60 -17.45 7.47 3.29
N PRO A 61 -17.31 7.54 4.63
CA PRO A 61 -16.29 6.78 5.35
C PRO A 61 -16.49 5.28 5.23
N THR A 62 -15.37 4.58 5.09
CA THR A 62 -15.33 3.13 4.98
C THR A 62 -14.08 2.56 5.63
N GLU A 63 -14.27 1.40 6.25
CA GLU A 63 -13.22 0.54 6.78
C GLU A 63 -13.08 -0.74 5.94
N ARG A 64 -13.87 -0.86 4.86
CA ARG A 64 -13.89 -2.05 4.04
C ARG A 64 -12.69 -2.01 3.12
N LEU A 65 -11.73 -2.91 3.32
CA LEU A 65 -10.57 -3.04 2.41
C LEU A 65 -10.99 -3.10 0.93
N ALA A 66 -12.14 -3.70 0.60
CA ALA A 66 -12.68 -3.73 -0.76
C ALA A 66 -12.80 -2.36 -1.46
N ASP A 67 -12.86 -1.29 -0.67
CA ASP A 67 -12.95 0.10 -1.13
C ASP A 67 -11.55 0.76 -1.30
N LEU A 68 -10.47 -0.02 -1.20
CA LEU A 68 -9.10 0.43 -1.43
C LEU A 68 -8.93 0.96 -2.86
N SER A 69 -8.55 2.23 -2.97
CA SER A 69 -8.43 2.95 -4.23
C SER A 69 -6.98 3.06 -4.69
N HIS A 70 -6.10 3.63 -3.87
CA HIS A 70 -4.71 3.86 -4.23
C HIS A 70 -3.83 3.92 -2.98
N VAL A 71 -2.51 3.88 -3.22
CA VAL A 71 -1.48 4.13 -2.21
C VAL A 71 -0.58 5.26 -2.67
N ASP A 72 -0.28 6.17 -1.75
CA ASP A 72 0.68 7.26 -1.93
C ASP A 72 1.96 6.97 -1.14
N ALA A 73 3.09 7.04 -1.81
CA ALA A 73 4.41 7.07 -1.20
C ALA A 73 4.81 8.52 -0.92
N LEU A 74 4.92 8.88 0.35
CA LEU A 74 5.05 10.27 0.76
C LEU A 74 6.43 10.87 0.48
N THR A 75 7.51 10.10 0.64
CA THR A 75 8.88 10.57 0.40
C THR A 75 9.15 10.69 -1.09
N SER A 76 8.76 9.69 -1.88
CA SER A 76 8.96 9.68 -3.34
C SER A 76 7.88 10.43 -4.14
N GLY A 77 6.77 10.81 -3.52
CA GLY A 77 5.64 11.50 -4.16
C GLY A 77 4.92 10.65 -5.22
N ARG A 78 5.11 9.33 -5.18
CA ARG A 78 4.55 8.40 -6.17
C ARG A 78 3.22 7.84 -5.71
N ARG A 79 2.38 7.48 -6.68
CA ARG A 79 1.07 6.89 -6.45
C ARG A 79 0.91 5.60 -7.26
N LEU A 80 0.30 4.59 -6.65
CA LEU A 80 -0.14 3.37 -7.32
C LEU A 80 -1.64 3.20 -7.13
N TYR A 81 -2.39 3.09 -8.24
CA TYR A 81 -3.83 2.87 -8.22
C TYR A 81 -4.13 1.37 -8.25
N PHE A 82 -5.02 0.91 -7.36
CA PHE A 82 -5.50 -0.48 -7.32
C PHE A 82 -6.70 -0.70 -8.24
N ASP A 83 -6.71 -0.01 -9.39
CA ASP A 83 -7.88 0.21 -10.23
C ASP A 83 -8.69 -1.07 -10.48
N LYS A 84 -10.03 -0.86 -10.51
CA LYS A 84 -11.17 -1.78 -10.64
C LYS A 84 -10.87 -3.29 -10.59
N ILE A 85 -11.66 -3.98 -9.76
CA ILE A 85 -11.80 -5.45 -9.53
C ILE A 85 -11.52 -6.38 -10.74
N VAL A 86 -11.58 -5.89 -11.98
CA VAL A 86 -11.49 -6.65 -13.24
C VAL A 86 -10.13 -6.55 -13.95
N SER A 87 -9.29 -5.53 -13.70
CA SER A 87 -7.99 -5.36 -14.40
C SER A 87 -6.79 -5.53 -13.48
N ALA A 88 -5.94 -6.52 -13.77
CA ALA A 88 -4.67 -6.74 -13.07
C ALA A 88 -3.57 -5.71 -13.43
N GLN A 89 -3.90 -4.60 -14.08
CA GLN A 89 -2.95 -3.60 -14.57
C GLN A 89 -2.05 -3.04 -13.45
N TRP A 90 -2.59 -2.86 -12.25
CA TRP A 90 -1.82 -2.43 -11.07
C TRP A 90 -0.64 -3.38 -10.76
N ARG A 91 -0.76 -4.68 -11.08
CA ARG A 91 0.29 -5.68 -10.86
C ARG A 91 1.46 -5.48 -11.83
N GLU A 92 1.21 -4.95 -13.03
CA GLU A 92 2.27 -4.60 -13.99
C GLU A 92 3.04 -3.36 -13.54
N GLU A 93 2.38 -2.43 -12.87
CA GLU A 93 2.98 -1.20 -12.35
C GLU A 93 3.71 -1.40 -11.00
N LEU A 94 3.35 -2.45 -10.26
CA LEU A 94 3.88 -2.76 -8.93
C LEU A 94 5.42 -2.82 -8.87
N PRO A 95 6.14 -3.52 -9.77
CA PRO A 95 7.60 -3.54 -9.73
C PRO A 95 8.22 -2.15 -9.92
N ALA A 96 7.68 -1.37 -10.86
CA ALA A 96 8.16 -0.02 -11.15
C ALA A 96 7.89 0.94 -9.98
N PHE A 97 6.75 0.78 -9.30
CA PHE A 97 6.42 1.52 -8.09
C PHE A 97 7.41 1.20 -6.96
N VAL A 98 7.62 -0.07 -6.63
CA VAL A 98 8.50 -0.48 -5.52
C VAL A 98 9.97 -0.11 -5.78
N ALA A 99 10.47 -0.35 -6.99
CA ALA A 99 11.84 0.02 -7.36
C ALA A 99 12.12 1.51 -7.15
N ALA A 100 11.12 2.36 -7.41
CA ALA A 100 11.25 3.78 -7.27
C ALA A 100 11.25 4.31 -5.83
N LEU A 101 10.64 3.58 -4.87
CA LEU A 101 10.73 3.92 -3.45
C LEU A 101 12.19 3.94 -2.97
N GLY A 102 13.03 3.12 -3.60
CA GLY A 102 14.42 2.93 -3.26
C GLY A 102 15.43 3.83 -3.97
N SER A 103 14.96 4.74 -4.82
CA SER A 103 15.82 5.59 -5.66
C SER A 103 15.95 7.03 -5.15
N VAL A 104 15.59 7.28 -3.88
CA VAL A 104 15.72 8.58 -3.20
C VAL A 104 17.05 8.67 -2.48
#